data_AF-A0A7V9DTJ9-F1
#
_entry.id   AF-A0A7V9DTJ9-F1
#
_cell.length_a   1.000
_cell.length_b   1.000
_cell.length_c   1.000
_cell.angle_alpha   90.00
_cell.angle_beta   90.00
_cell.angle_gamma   90.00
#
_symmetry.space_group_name_H-M   'P 1'
#
loop_
_entity.id
_entity.type
_entity.pdbx_description
1 polymer ?
#
loop_
_entity_poly.entity_id
_entity_poly.type
_entity_poly.pdbx_seq_one_letter_code
_entity_poly.pdbx_strand_id
1 'polypeptide(L)'
;MLGGAIGDALGAATEWRSPEEIRARYGAPITDFAPPFLPFEETGRLKGDGHVTDDTLMALALCRAILKKGSHLDAYDMATYFVDELVEIPVWVPEWQREMLLLERVFYPEKYLFLRLRLANAEPRQGGIGNMVNCGAAMYAAPIGLMNAGDPANAYRRAIDMFSAHQESYGLEAAGLMAAAVAAALHPDATYERVIETVIDLAKDGSRHAIVALTEAARTAPTEDLAAYLRAVMEPFDTVKGSVANYKRVGHYPSREHSIEELPIALAYLVIARGAFRPAVLGAANYGRDADSIAGMV
;
A
#
# COMPACT_ATOMS: atom_id res chain seq x y z
N MET A 1 2.14 8.96 8.84
CA MET A 1 2.20 7.78 9.74
C MET A 1 0.87 7.49 10.39
N LEU A 2 0.33 8.36 11.27
CA LEU A 2 -0.94 8.07 11.96
C LEU A 2 -2.12 7.89 10.99
N GLY A 3 -2.23 8.72 9.95
CA GLY A 3 -3.26 8.56 8.91
C GLY A 3 -3.22 7.18 8.25
N GLY A 4 -2.04 6.74 7.80
CA GLY A 4 -1.87 5.41 7.22
C GLY A 4 -2.19 4.27 8.19
N ALA A 5 -1.84 4.39 9.48
CA ALA A 5 -2.21 3.39 10.48
C ALA A 5 -3.72 3.32 10.75
N ILE A 6 -4.41 4.47 10.71
CA ILE A 6 -5.88 4.52 10.78
C ILE A 6 -6.48 3.87 9.54
N GLY A 7 -5.95 4.15 8.35
CA GLY A 7 -6.38 3.57 7.08
C GLY A 7 -6.23 2.06 7.05
N ASP A 8 -5.04 1.55 7.36
CA ASP A 8 -4.75 0.13 7.55
C ASP A 8 -5.78 -0.53 8.48
N ALA A 9 -5.93 -0.01 9.71
CA ALA A 9 -6.83 -0.59 10.70
C ALA A 9 -8.33 -0.52 10.31
N LEU A 10 -8.76 0.49 9.54
CA LEU A 10 -10.11 0.56 8.97
C LEU A 10 -10.29 -0.49 7.87
N GLY A 11 -9.34 -0.57 6.95
CA GLY A 11 -9.37 -1.46 5.80
C GLY A 11 -9.23 -2.94 6.19
N ALA A 12 -8.56 -3.24 7.30
CA ALA A 12 -8.36 -4.61 7.79
C ALA A 12 -9.68 -5.37 7.99
N ALA A 13 -10.75 -4.68 8.44
CA ALA A 13 -12.07 -5.29 8.66
C ALA A 13 -12.82 -5.62 7.34
N THR A 14 -12.35 -5.08 6.21
CA THR A 14 -13.01 -5.11 4.90
C THR A 14 -12.13 -5.75 3.82
N GLU A 15 -10.89 -6.09 4.15
CA GLU A 15 -9.94 -6.76 3.26
C GLU A 15 -10.51 -8.12 2.79
N TRP A 16 -10.28 -8.42 1.51
CA TRP A 16 -10.79 -9.59 0.77
C TRP A 16 -12.31 -9.67 0.68
N ARG A 17 -13.02 -8.54 0.80
CA ARG A 17 -14.48 -8.47 0.66
C ARG A 17 -14.90 -7.58 -0.48
N SER A 18 -16.07 -7.88 -1.06
CA SER A 18 -16.75 -6.97 -1.96
C SER A 18 -17.56 -5.92 -1.18
N PRO A 19 -17.87 -4.75 -1.78
CA PRO A 19 -18.76 -3.76 -1.16
C PRO A 19 -20.11 -4.35 -0.72
N GLU A 20 -20.65 -5.33 -1.45
CA GLU A 20 -21.90 -6.03 -1.12
C GLU A 20 -21.72 -6.91 0.12
N GLU A 21 -20.61 -7.66 0.23
CA GLU A 21 -20.30 -8.49 1.39
C GLU A 21 -20.09 -7.64 2.65
N ILE A 22 -19.43 -6.49 2.52
CA ILE A 22 -19.24 -5.51 3.61
C ILE A 22 -20.61 -5.02 4.10
N ARG A 23 -21.48 -4.57 3.19
CA ARG A 23 -22.83 -4.11 3.54
C ARG A 23 -23.67 -5.23 4.15
N ALA A 24 -23.57 -6.46 3.64
CA ALA A 24 -24.28 -7.61 4.19
C ALA A 24 -23.82 -7.97 5.61
N ARG A 25 -22.51 -7.87 5.88
CA ARG A 25 -21.92 -8.21 7.19
C ARG A 25 -22.17 -7.14 8.26
N TYR A 26 -22.11 -5.86 7.89
CA TYR A 26 -22.18 -4.74 8.84
C TYR A 26 -23.49 -3.95 8.77
N GLY A 27 -24.41 -4.31 7.85
CA GLY A 27 -25.70 -3.65 7.64
C GLY A 27 -25.64 -2.34 6.85
N ALA A 28 -24.44 -1.78 6.66
CA ALA A 28 -24.16 -0.55 5.92
C ALA A 28 -22.65 -0.51 5.57
N PRO A 29 -22.19 0.44 4.74
CA PRO A 29 -20.77 0.78 4.67
C PRO A 29 -20.23 1.12 6.06
N ILE A 30 -18.97 0.73 6.35
CA ILE A 30 -18.34 1.06 7.63
C ILE A 30 -18.12 2.58 7.73
N THR A 31 -18.30 3.15 8.92
CA THR A 31 -18.16 4.59 9.19
C THR A 31 -17.16 4.91 10.31
N ASP A 32 -16.63 3.86 10.93
CA ASP A 32 -15.62 3.83 11.98
C ASP A 32 -14.96 2.42 11.97
N PHE A 33 -14.05 2.15 12.91
CA PHE A 33 -13.51 0.81 13.11
C PHE A 33 -14.63 -0.21 13.27
N ALA A 34 -14.56 -1.28 12.47
CA ALA A 34 -15.54 -2.36 12.45
C ALA A 34 -14.96 -3.62 13.09
N PRO A 35 -15.79 -4.46 13.72
CA PRO A 35 -15.33 -5.73 14.27
C PRO A 35 -14.83 -6.65 13.17
N PRO A 36 -14.00 -7.66 13.50
CA PRO A 36 -13.51 -8.60 12.52
C PRO A 36 -14.60 -9.22 11.65
N PHE A 37 -14.31 -9.33 10.35
CA PHE A 37 -15.28 -9.88 9.39
C PHE A 37 -15.62 -11.33 9.74
N LEU A 38 -14.58 -12.13 10.03
CA LEU A 38 -14.65 -13.50 10.51
C LEU A 38 -14.13 -13.59 11.95
N PRO A 39 -14.63 -14.54 12.77
CA PRO A 39 -14.15 -14.73 14.14
C PRO A 39 -12.72 -15.31 14.18
N PHE A 40 -12.07 -15.15 15.33
CA PHE A 40 -10.69 -15.60 15.54
C PHE A 40 -10.54 -17.11 15.36
N GLU A 41 -11.54 -17.89 15.78
CA GLU A 41 -11.55 -19.35 15.71
C GLU A 41 -11.47 -19.88 14.27
N GLU A 42 -11.94 -19.09 13.30
CA GLU A 42 -11.92 -19.48 11.88
C GLU A 42 -10.61 -19.12 11.17
N THR A 43 -9.97 -18.02 11.56
CA THR A 43 -8.84 -17.45 10.79
C THR A 43 -7.51 -17.47 11.56
N GLY A 44 -7.57 -17.60 12.88
CA GLY A 44 -6.46 -17.38 13.80
C GLY A 44 -5.95 -15.93 13.83
N ARG A 45 -6.73 -14.98 13.30
CA ARG A 45 -6.35 -13.56 13.15
C ARG A 45 -7.52 -12.62 13.48
N LEU A 46 -7.26 -11.55 14.21
CA LEU A 46 -8.20 -10.46 14.48
C LEU A 46 -7.94 -9.30 13.49
N LYS A 47 -8.54 -9.37 12.30
CA LYS A 47 -8.52 -8.26 11.33
C LYS A 47 -9.78 -7.40 11.49
N GLY A 48 -9.68 -6.31 12.25
CA GLY A 48 -10.79 -5.44 12.67
C GLY A 48 -10.54 -4.89 14.08
N ASP A 49 -11.53 -4.21 14.68
CA ASP A 49 -11.46 -3.56 16.01
C ASP A 49 -10.29 -2.57 16.15
N GLY A 50 -9.86 -1.95 15.05
CA GLY A 50 -8.74 -1.00 15.06
C GLY A 50 -7.36 -1.64 15.10
N HIS A 51 -7.25 -2.97 14.94
CA HIS A 51 -5.97 -3.66 14.82
C HIS A 51 -5.33 -3.37 13.45
N VAL A 52 -4.10 -2.86 13.49
CA VAL A 52 -3.25 -2.65 12.30
C VAL A 52 -2.65 -3.97 11.80
N THR A 53 -2.25 -3.98 10.52
CA THR A 53 -1.74 -5.14 9.79
C THR A 53 -0.23 -5.01 9.50
N ASP A 54 0.30 -5.75 8.52
CA ASP A 54 1.70 -5.65 8.11
C ASP A 54 2.06 -4.28 7.58
N ASP A 55 1.13 -3.56 6.95
CA ASP A 55 1.35 -2.24 6.37
C ASP A 55 1.96 -1.29 7.42
N THR A 56 1.28 -1.13 8.55
CA THR A 56 1.79 -0.31 9.66
C THR A 56 3.03 -0.93 10.29
N LEU A 57 3.07 -2.25 10.50
CA LEU A 57 4.21 -2.91 11.16
C LEU A 57 5.50 -2.77 10.34
N MET A 58 5.42 -2.86 9.01
CA MET A 58 6.53 -2.65 8.09
C MET A 58 6.93 -1.18 7.99
N ALA A 59 5.97 -0.25 8.02
CA ALA A 59 6.28 1.18 8.04
C ALA A 59 7.02 1.56 9.34
N LEU A 60 6.64 0.98 10.47
CA LEU A 60 7.34 1.13 11.75
C LEU A 60 8.72 0.46 11.75
N ALA A 61 8.84 -0.74 11.17
CA ALA A 61 10.12 -1.41 10.97
C ALA A 61 11.08 -0.55 10.13
N LEU A 62 10.58 0.06 9.05
CA LEU A 62 11.37 0.95 8.21
C LEU A 62 11.83 2.19 8.99
N CYS A 63 10.95 2.77 9.81
CA CYS A 63 11.34 3.87 10.70
C CYS A 63 12.47 3.46 11.66
N ARG A 64 12.39 2.28 12.29
CA ARG A 64 13.44 1.78 13.19
C ARG A 64 14.76 1.54 12.45
N ALA A 65 14.71 0.97 11.25
CA ALA A 65 15.90 0.79 10.41
C ALA A 65 16.55 2.12 10.03
N ILE A 66 15.77 3.14 9.61
CA ILE A 66 16.24 4.50 9.33
C ILE A 66 16.90 5.12 10.56
N LEU A 67 16.26 5.01 11.72
CA LEU A 67 16.78 5.54 12.99
C LEU A 67 18.07 4.84 13.41
N LYS A 68 18.16 3.50 13.26
CA LYS A 68 19.35 2.71 13.55
C LYS A 68 20.53 3.11 12.65
N LYS A 69 20.29 3.36 11.36
CA LYS A 69 21.32 3.87 10.43
C LYS A 69 21.67 5.34 10.70
N GLY A 70 20.70 6.15 11.13
CA GLY A 70 20.85 7.60 11.31
C GLY A 70 20.89 8.40 10.00
N SER A 71 20.47 7.80 8.88
CA SER A 71 20.41 8.45 7.56
C SER A 71 19.46 7.69 6.61
N HIS A 72 19.29 8.18 5.39
CA HIS A 72 18.51 7.48 4.36
C HIS A 72 19.07 6.08 4.09
N LEU A 73 18.20 5.11 3.88
CA LEU A 73 18.55 3.77 3.42
C LEU A 73 18.64 3.74 1.88
N ASP A 74 19.55 2.93 1.36
CA ASP A 74 19.61 2.46 -0.03
C ASP A 74 19.34 0.94 -0.11
N ALA A 75 19.48 0.34 -1.29
CA ALA A 75 19.26 -1.09 -1.50
C ALA A 75 20.13 -1.99 -0.59
N TYR A 76 21.38 -1.62 -0.34
CA TYR A 76 22.30 -2.41 0.51
C TYR A 76 21.93 -2.29 1.99
N ASP A 77 21.44 -1.12 2.39
CA ASP A 77 20.95 -0.91 3.74
C ASP A 77 19.68 -1.71 4.02
N MET A 78 18.86 -2.03 3.00
CA MET A 78 17.73 -2.95 3.19
C MET A 78 18.20 -4.31 3.68
N ALA A 79 19.28 -4.85 3.10
CA ALA A 79 19.87 -6.12 3.52
C ALA A 79 20.51 -6.06 4.93
N THR A 80 21.01 -4.89 5.32
CA THR A 80 21.78 -4.69 6.56
C THR A 80 20.91 -4.28 7.75
N TYR A 81 19.93 -3.40 7.54
CA TYR A 81 19.13 -2.79 8.60
C TYR A 81 17.67 -3.24 8.55
N PHE A 82 17.05 -3.30 7.36
CA PHE A 82 15.62 -3.60 7.27
C PHE A 82 15.32 -5.09 7.42
N VAL A 83 16.14 -5.98 6.82
CA VAL A 83 15.95 -7.43 6.98
C VAL A 83 16.09 -7.87 8.44
N ASP A 84 16.98 -7.24 9.23
CA ASP A 84 17.09 -7.49 10.68
C ASP A 84 15.75 -7.24 11.40
N GLU A 85 15.04 -6.16 11.04
CA GLU A 85 13.72 -5.85 11.62
C GLU A 85 12.66 -6.90 11.32
N LEU A 86 12.83 -7.67 10.22
CA LEU A 86 11.92 -8.75 9.87
C LEU A 86 12.22 -10.03 10.63
N VAL A 87 13.51 -10.34 10.86
CA VAL A 87 13.95 -11.70 11.24
C VAL A 87 14.60 -11.82 12.61
N GLU A 88 15.06 -10.72 13.20
CA GLU A 88 15.78 -10.73 14.49
C GLU A 88 14.98 -10.11 15.63
N ILE A 89 14.03 -9.21 15.33
CA ILE A 89 13.34 -8.40 16.34
C ILE A 89 11.87 -8.84 16.45
N PRO A 90 11.48 -9.51 17.55
CA PRO A 90 10.07 -9.76 17.83
C PRO A 90 9.33 -8.44 18.02
N VAL A 91 8.14 -8.35 17.44
CA VAL A 91 7.22 -7.23 17.61
C VAL A 91 5.86 -7.74 18.04
N TRP A 92 5.11 -6.93 18.77
CA TRP A 92 3.71 -7.20 19.03
C TRP A 92 2.93 -7.17 17.72
N VAL A 93 2.26 -8.28 17.37
CA VAL A 93 1.40 -8.39 16.19
C VAL A 93 -0.06 -8.39 16.66
N PRO A 94 -0.81 -7.28 16.44
CA PRO A 94 -2.18 -7.14 16.95
C PRO A 94 -3.13 -8.22 16.42
N GLU A 95 -3.01 -8.62 15.16
CA GLU A 95 -3.86 -9.65 14.57
C GLU A 95 -3.76 -11.01 15.31
N TRP A 96 -2.61 -11.36 15.90
CA TRP A 96 -2.41 -12.61 16.66
C TRP A 96 -2.41 -12.42 18.18
N GLN A 97 -2.43 -11.18 18.66
CA GLN A 97 -2.36 -10.84 20.09
C GLN A 97 -1.15 -11.48 20.78
N ARG A 98 0.02 -11.47 20.12
CA ARG A 98 1.28 -11.97 20.67
C ARG A 98 2.50 -11.30 20.05
N GLU A 99 3.64 -11.42 20.73
CA GLU A 99 4.93 -11.09 20.14
C GLU A 99 5.39 -12.21 19.21
N MET A 100 5.88 -11.83 18.02
CA MET A 100 6.47 -12.75 17.04
C MET A 100 7.36 -11.99 16.06
N LEU A 101 8.18 -12.72 15.29
CA LEU A 101 8.96 -12.12 14.22
C LEU A 101 8.04 -11.60 13.11
N LEU A 102 8.31 -10.40 12.60
CA LEU A 102 7.50 -9.81 11.55
C LEU A 102 7.53 -10.65 10.25
N LEU A 103 8.65 -11.35 9.98
CA LEU A 103 8.77 -12.31 8.87
C LEU A 103 7.69 -13.40 8.90
N GLU A 104 7.25 -13.84 10.08
CA GLU A 104 6.22 -14.87 10.19
C GLU A 104 4.85 -14.33 9.73
N ARG A 105 4.60 -13.03 9.92
CA ARG A 105 3.33 -12.36 9.65
C ARG A 105 3.18 -11.83 8.23
N VAL A 106 4.23 -11.19 7.68
CA VAL A 106 4.16 -10.55 6.36
C VAL A 106 3.83 -11.55 5.24
N PHE A 107 3.33 -11.06 4.10
CA PHE A 107 2.98 -11.94 2.98
C PHE A 107 4.23 -12.41 2.20
N TYR A 108 4.03 -13.30 1.23
CA TYR A 108 5.15 -13.92 0.49
C TYR A 108 6.11 -12.93 -0.17
N PRO A 109 5.65 -11.82 -0.79
CA PRO A 109 6.55 -10.89 -1.46
C PRO A 109 7.48 -10.16 -0.49
N GLU A 110 7.03 -9.91 0.73
CA GLU A 110 7.84 -9.30 1.79
C GLU A 110 8.80 -10.33 2.40
N LYS A 111 8.39 -11.61 2.52
CA LYS A 111 9.31 -12.71 2.88
C LYS A 111 10.41 -12.90 1.83
N TYR A 112 10.17 -12.50 0.59
CA TYR A 112 11.16 -12.57 -0.48
C TYR A 112 12.42 -11.75 -0.15
N LEU A 113 12.31 -10.65 0.59
CA LEU A 113 13.47 -9.88 1.07
C LEU A 113 14.44 -10.77 1.85
N PHE A 114 13.93 -11.56 2.80
CA PHE A 114 14.75 -12.49 3.57
C PHE A 114 15.35 -13.58 2.68
N LEU A 115 14.53 -14.21 1.84
CA LEU A 115 15.01 -15.26 0.92
C LEU A 115 16.12 -14.72 0.00
N ARG A 116 15.94 -13.52 -0.54
CA ARG A 116 16.80 -12.98 -1.60
C ARG A 116 18.05 -12.31 -1.05
N LEU A 117 17.90 -11.48 -0.02
CA LEU A 117 19.02 -10.70 0.52
C LEU A 117 19.82 -11.49 1.57
N ARG A 118 19.17 -12.29 2.42
CA ARG A 118 19.86 -13.04 3.49
C ARG A 118 20.28 -14.44 3.08
N LEU A 119 19.36 -15.24 2.53
CA LEU A 119 19.66 -16.65 2.22
C LEU A 119 20.41 -16.80 0.91
N ALA A 120 19.94 -16.14 -0.15
CA ALA A 120 20.55 -16.22 -1.47
C ALA A 120 21.77 -15.29 -1.65
N ASN A 121 21.97 -14.32 -0.74
CA ASN A 121 23.02 -13.30 -0.84
C ASN A 121 23.06 -12.64 -2.24
N ALA A 122 21.88 -12.38 -2.81
CA ALA A 122 21.79 -11.71 -4.10
C ALA A 122 22.27 -10.25 -3.98
N GLU A 123 22.73 -9.70 -5.09
CA GLU A 123 23.04 -8.26 -5.17
C GLU A 123 21.79 -7.44 -4.78
N PRO A 124 21.84 -6.61 -3.72
CA PRO A 124 20.64 -5.94 -3.22
C PRO A 124 19.93 -5.04 -4.22
N ARG A 125 20.62 -4.39 -5.16
CA ARG A 125 19.95 -3.63 -6.24
C ARG A 125 19.16 -4.49 -7.23
N GLN A 126 19.37 -5.80 -7.19
CA GLN A 126 18.64 -6.81 -7.96
C GLN A 126 17.73 -7.67 -7.06
N GLY A 127 17.56 -7.28 -5.79
CA GLY A 127 16.83 -8.05 -4.79
C GLY A 127 15.34 -8.22 -5.09
N GLY A 128 14.72 -7.27 -5.79
CA GLY A 128 13.34 -7.38 -6.24
C GLY A 128 13.13 -8.28 -7.45
N ILE A 129 14.19 -8.67 -8.17
CA ILE A 129 14.05 -9.40 -9.43
C ILE A 129 13.52 -10.81 -9.19
N GLY A 130 12.39 -11.13 -9.83
CA GLY A 130 11.71 -12.42 -9.67
C GLY A 130 10.82 -12.50 -8.43
N ASN A 131 10.57 -11.37 -7.75
CA ASN A 131 9.53 -11.28 -6.73
C ASN A 131 8.13 -11.22 -7.37
N MET A 132 7.09 -11.49 -6.59
CA MET A 132 5.72 -11.23 -7.04
C MET A 132 5.47 -9.73 -7.06
N VAL A 133 5.10 -9.17 -8.21
CA VAL A 133 4.75 -7.75 -8.31
C VAL A 133 3.42 -7.48 -7.56
N ASN A 134 3.51 -6.74 -6.45
CA ASN A 134 2.39 -6.36 -5.56
C ASN A 134 2.60 -4.93 -4.99
N CYS A 135 1.64 -4.47 -4.17
CA CYS A 135 1.67 -3.20 -3.44
C CYS A 135 2.66 -3.18 -2.26
N GLY A 136 3.29 -4.32 -1.95
CA GLY A 136 4.04 -4.57 -0.71
C GLY A 136 5.10 -3.53 -0.39
N ALA A 137 5.83 -3.01 -1.37
CA ALA A 137 6.79 -1.92 -1.15
C ALA A 137 6.13 -0.55 -0.97
N ALA A 138 4.98 -0.31 -1.61
CA ALA A 138 4.26 0.95 -1.57
C ALA A 138 3.56 1.19 -0.24
N MET A 139 2.96 0.16 0.36
CA MET A 139 2.19 0.26 1.60
C MET A 139 3.02 0.81 2.79
N TYR A 140 4.34 0.61 2.76
CA TYR A 140 5.25 1.12 3.79
C TYR A 140 6.26 2.18 3.28
N ALA A 141 5.99 2.81 2.14
CA ALA A 141 6.88 3.82 1.54
C ALA A 141 6.82 5.20 2.23
N ALA A 142 5.81 5.46 3.07
CA ALA A 142 5.58 6.77 3.68
C ALA A 142 6.79 7.36 4.44
N PRO A 143 7.60 6.59 5.21
CA PRO A 143 8.80 7.10 5.86
C PRO A 143 9.81 7.73 4.89
N ILE A 144 9.90 7.23 3.64
CA ILE A 144 10.79 7.82 2.62
C ILE A 144 10.29 9.19 2.19
N GLY A 145 8.97 9.35 2.00
CA GLY A 145 8.37 10.66 1.72
C GLY A 145 8.59 11.65 2.86
N LEU A 146 8.41 11.23 4.11
CA LEU A 146 8.64 12.08 5.30
C LEU A 146 10.09 12.60 5.37
N MET A 147 11.06 11.74 5.07
CA MET A 147 12.48 12.11 5.06
C MET A 147 12.86 13.07 3.90
N ASN A 148 11.96 13.26 2.93
CA ASN A 148 12.14 14.13 1.77
C ASN A 148 11.01 15.15 1.67
N ALA A 149 10.54 15.67 2.82
CA ALA A 149 9.43 16.62 2.90
C ALA A 149 9.61 17.80 1.93
N GLY A 150 8.63 18.01 1.05
CA GLY A 150 8.66 19.06 0.03
C GLY A 150 9.52 18.76 -1.21
N ASP A 151 10.19 17.60 -1.29
CA ASP A 151 11.01 17.18 -2.44
C ASP A 151 10.54 15.82 -3.01
N PRO A 152 9.41 15.81 -3.75
CA PRO A 152 8.81 14.58 -4.27
C PRO A 152 9.67 13.86 -5.30
N ALA A 153 10.45 14.58 -6.11
CA ALA A 153 11.33 13.98 -7.11
C ALA A 153 12.47 13.20 -6.45
N ASN A 154 13.08 13.75 -5.38
CA ASN A 154 14.08 13.03 -4.61
C ASN A 154 13.48 11.87 -3.82
N ALA A 155 12.27 12.04 -3.26
CA ALA A 155 11.55 10.97 -2.58
C ALA A 155 11.32 9.77 -3.51
N TYR A 156 10.81 10.01 -4.72
CA TYR A 156 10.65 8.99 -5.76
C TYR A 156 11.98 8.28 -6.04
N ARG A 157 13.04 9.03 -6.36
CA ARG A 157 14.35 8.45 -6.72
C ARG A 157 14.94 7.59 -5.60
N ARG A 158 14.82 8.04 -4.34
CA ARG A 158 15.33 7.29 -3.17
C ARG A 158 14.50 6.05 -2.90
N ALA A 159 13.18 6.12 -3.05
CA ALA A 159 12.31 4.97 -2.94
C ALA A 159 12.61 3.94 -4.04
N ILE A 160 12.82 4.35 -5.30
CA ILE A 160 13.22 3.45 -6.38
C ILE A 160 14.56 2.75 -6.08
N ASP A 161 15.57 3.49 -5.61
CA ASP A 161 16.86 2.90 -5.25
C ASP A 161 16.72 1.89 -4.10
N MET A 162 16.13 2.30 -2.98
CA MET A 162 15.97 1.46 -1.80
C MET A 162 15.07 0.23 -2.06
N PHE A 163 13.91 0.43 -2.69
CA PHE A 163 12.95 -0.65 -2.91
C PHE A 163 13.31 -1.55 -4.08
N SER A 164 14.35 -1.25 -4.88
CA SER A 164 14.90 -2.22 -5.84
C SER A 164 15.38 -3.52 -5.17
N ALA A 165 15.61 -3.49 -3.86
CA ALA A 165 15.90 -4.66 -3.04
C ALA A 165 14.67 -5.51 -2.69
N HIS A 166 13.46 -4.94 -2.77
CA HIS A 166 12.20 -5.60 -2.43
C HIS A 166 11.37 -5.92 -3.68
N GLN A 167 11.18 -4.95 -4.57
CA GLN A 167 10.23 -5.03 -5.67
C GLN A 167 10.86 -4.71 -7.02
N GLU A 168 10.13 -5.09 -8.06
CA GLU A 168 10.44 -4.76 -9.45
C GLU A 168 9.23 -4.21 -10.18
N SER A 169 9.43 -3.72 -11.41
CA SER A 169 8.33 -3.35 -12.31
C SER A 169 7.38 -2.28 -11.71
N TYR A 170 6.10 -2.33 -12.04
CA TYR A 170 5.06 -1.43 -11.53
C TYR A 170 4.83 -1.49 -10.01
N GLY A 171 5.28 -2.55 -9.32
CA GLY A 171 5.31 -2.61 -7.85
C GLY A 171 6.37 -1.68 -7.27
N LEU A 172 7.56 -1.65 -7.89
CA LEU A 172 8.62 -0.70 -7.56
C LEU A 172 8.22 0.73 -7.90
N GLU A 173 7.60 0.94 -9.06
CA GLU A 173 7.07 2.24 -9.48
C GLU A 173 6.05 2.79 -8.47
N ALA A 174 5.08 1.96 -8.03
CA ALA A 174 4.09 2.36 -7.03
C ALA A 174 4.74 2.80 -5.71
N ALA A 175 5.80 2.12 -5.26
CA ALA A 175 6.52 2.52 -4.06
C ALA A 175 7.23 3.87 -4.21
N GLY A 176 7.82 4.12 -5.37
CA GLY A 176 8.38 5.43 -5.73
C GLY A 176 7.33 6.54 -5.69
N LEU A 177 6.18 6.29 -6.32
CA LEU A 177 5.08 7.25 -6.41
C LEU A 177 4.42 7.52 -5.06
N MET A 178 4.27 6.50 -4.21
CA MET A 178 3.73 6.68 -2.87
C MET A 178 4.65 7.54 -1.99
N ALA A 179 5.98 7.31 -2.05
CA ALA A 179 6.94 8.17 -1.36
C ALA A 179 6.88 9.62 -1.87
N ALA A 180 6.73 9.81 -3.19
CA ALA A 180 6.58 11.13 -3.79
C ALA A 180 5.30 11.83 -3.36
N ALA A 181 4.17 11.12 -3.31
CA ALA A 181 2.88 11.64 -2.87
C ALA A 181 2.98 12.19 -1.43
N VAL A 182 3.58 11.42 -0.52
CA VAL A 182 3.79 11.83 0.87
C VAL A 182 4.72 13.05 0.97
N ALA A 183 5.82 13.07 0.22
CA ALA A 183 6.73 14.22 0.18
C ALA A 183 6.03 15.49 -0.36
N ALA A 184 5.21 15.36 -1.40
CA ALA A 184 4.43 16.45 -1.97
C ALA A 184 3.39 16.99 -0.98
N ALA A 185 2.72 16.10 -0.22
CA ALA A 185 1.74 16.47 0.79
C ALA A 185 2.33 17.25 1.98
N LEU A 186 3.65 17.23 2.15
CA LEU A 186 4.37 17.98 3.19
C LEU A 186 4.86 19.35 2.71
N HIS A 187 4.62 19.72 1.45
CA HIS A 187 4.88 21.07 0.98
C HIS A 187 3.96 22.07 1.71
N PRO A 188 4.44 23.27 2.12
CA PRO A 188 3.61 24.24 2.86
C PRO A 188 2.31 24.64 2.14
N ASP A 189 2.38 24.72 0.81
CA ASP A 189 1.24 25.06 -0.07
C ASP A 189 0.57 23.82 -0.68
N ALA A 190 0.72 22.64 -0.06
CA ALA A 190 0.16 21.41 -0.60
C ALA A 190 -1.38 21.47 -0.66
N THR A 191 -1.91 21.13 -1.83
CA THR A 191 -3.32 20.78 -2.04
C THR A 191 -3.41 19.36 -2.56
N TYR A 192 -4.58 18.73 -2.45
CA TYR A 192 -4.74 17.38 -3.00
C TYR A 192 -4.52 17.38 -4.51
N GLU A 193 -4.95 18.42 -5.24
CA GLU A 193 -4.69 18.56 -6.67
C GLU A 193 -3.19 18.61 -6.97
N ARG A 194 -2.41 19.37 -6.19
CA ARG A 194 -0.97 19.47 -6.39
C ARG A 194 -0.26 18.15 -6.13
N VAL A 195 -0.72 17.37 -5.15
CA VAL A 195 -0.23 16.01 -4.89
C VAL A 195 -0.53 15.11 -6.10
N ILE A 196 -1.77 15.12 -6.61
CA ILE A 196 -2.15 14.34 -7.80
C ILE A 196 -1.30 14.72 -9.02
N GLU A 197 -1.17 16.01 -9.32
CA GLU A 197 -0.34 16.52 -10.42
C GLU A 197 1.10 16.03 -10.30
N THR A 198 1.70 16.18 -9.11
CA THR A 198 3.07 15.75 -8.85
C THR A 198 3.27 14.25 -9.08
N VAL A 199 2.32 13.44 -8.63
CA VAL A 199 2.37 11.98 -8.83
C VAL A 199 2.24 11.64 -10.33
N ILE A 200 1.32 12.27 -11.06
CA ILE A 200 1.15 12.06 -12.51
C ILE A 200 2.39 12.49 -13.31
N ASP A 201 3.06 13.55 -12.89
CA ASP A 201 4.28 14.07 -13.53
C ASP A 201 5.47 13.12 -13.37
N LEU A 202 5.54 12.40 -12.25
CA LEU A 202 6.60 11.43 -11.95
C LEU A 202 6.29 10.03 -12.47
N ALA A 203 5.01 9.66 -12.54
CA ALA A 203 4.55 8.34 -12.94
C ALA A 203 4.92 7.98 -14.38
N LYS A 204 5.21 6.71 -14.61
CA LYS A 204 5.57 6.17 -15.92
C LYS A 204 4.54 5.18 -16.45
N ASP A 205 4.45 5.13 -17.78
CA ASP A 205 3.76 4.08 -18.55
C ASP A 205 2.36 3.72 -18.00
N GLY A 206 2.12 2.44 -17.70
CA GLY A 206 0.86 1.91 -17.18
C GLY A 206 0.44 2.51 -15.85
N SER A 207 1.37 2.77 -14.92
CA SER A 207 1.08 3.47 -13.66
C SER A 207 0.58 4.89 -13.92
N ARG A 208 1.19 5.62 -14.86
CA ARG A 208 0.71 6.95 -15.24
C ARG A 208 -0.68 6.89 -15.85
N HIS A 209 -0.92 5.97 -16.80
CA HIS A 209 -2.22 5.83 -17.45
C HIS A 209 -3.33 5.47 -16.45
N ALA A 210 -3.06 4.56 -15.51
CA ALA A 210 -4.00 4.20 -14.45
C ALA A 210 -4.35 5.39 -13.56
N ILE A 211 -3.33 6.12 -13.06
CA ILE A 211 -3.55 7.26 -12.15
C ILE A 211 -4.32 8.38 -12.86
N VAL A 212 -4.00 8.68 -14.12
CA VAL A 212 -4.76 9.66 -14.92
C VAL A 212 -6.21 9.20 -15.08
N ALA A 213 -6.45 7.97 -15.55
CA ALA A 213 -7.80 7.45 -15.77
C ALA A 213 -8.65 7.46 -14.49
N LEU A 214 -8.08 7.02 -13.37
CA LEU A 214 -8.78 6.97 -12.08
C LEU A 214 -9.07 8.36 -11.53
N THR A 215 -8.10 9.28 -11.58
CA THR A 215 -8.29 10.64 -11.04
C THR A 215 -9.19 11.51 -11.91
N GLU A 216 -9.26 11.26 -13.23
CA GLU A 216 -10.26 11.88 -14.11
C GLU A 216 -11.66 11.33 -13.83
N ALA A 217 -11.81 9.99 -13.77
CA ALA A 217 -13.07 9.33 -13.46
C ALA A 217 -13.62 9.77 -12.10
N ALA A 218 -12.74 9.90 -11.09
CA ALA A 218 -13.06 10.36 -9.74
C ALA A 218 -13.74 11.74 -9.71
N ARG A 219 -13.42 12.65 -10.64
CA ARG A 219 -13.98 14.02 -10.67
C ARG A 219 -15.46 14.05 -11.07
N THR A 220 -15.90 13.05 -11.81
CA THR A 220 -17.28 12.92 -12.31
C THR A 220 -17.94 11.64 -11.79
N ALA A 221 -17.39 11.03 -10.75
CA ALA A 221 -17.82 9.73 -10.29
C ALA A 221 -19.26 9.78 -9.75
N PRO A 222 -20.08 8.76 -10.04
CA PRO A 222 -21.41 8.63 -9.45
C PRO A 222 -21.30 8.35 -7.94
N THR A 223 -22.34 8.69 -7.19
CA THR A 223 -22.45 8.32 -5.77
C THR A 223 -22.85 6.87 -5.60
N GLU A 224 -23.74 6.38 -6.46
CA GLU A 224 -24.19 4.99 -6.50
C GLU A 224 -23.16 4.13 -7.24
N ASP A 225 -22.96 2.90 -6.77
CA ASP A 225 -22.03 1.93 -7.36
C ASP A 225 -20.59 2.44 -7.59
N LEU A 226 -20.16 3.43 -6.80
CA LEU A 226 -18.85 4.08 -6.91
C LEU A 226 -17.68 3.09 -6.96
N ALA A 227 -17.67 2.10 -6.07
CA ALA A 227 -16.59 1.10 -6.02
C ALA A 227 -16.55 0.25 -7.31
N ALA A 228 -17.71 -0.17 -7.82
CA ALA A 228 -17.78 -0.92 -9.08
C ALA A 228 -17.37 -0.05 -10.27
N TYR A 229 -17.73 1.24 -10.27
CA TYR A 229 -17.31 2.21 -11.25
C TYR A 229 -15.79 2.37 -11.28
N LEU A 230 -15.15 2.64 -10.12
CA LEU A 230 -13.69 2.77 -10.04
C LEU A 230 -12.97 1.47 -10.41
N ARG A 231 -13.50 0.31 -9.99
CA ARG A 231 -12.97 -1.00 -10.37
C ARG A 231 -12.96 -1.19 -11.89
N ALA A 232 -14.04 -0.81 -12.58
CA ALA A 232 -14.12 -0.93 -14.04
C ALA A 232 -13.10 -0.03 -14.76
N VAL A 233 -12.77 1.13 -14.20
CA VAL A 233 -11.72 2.02 -14.74
C VAL A 233 -10.32 1.45 -14.48
N MET A 234 -10.11 0.79 -13.34
CA MET A 234 -8.82 0.21 -12.96
C MET A 234 -8.51 -1.12 -13.68
N GLU A 235 -9.55 -1.92 -13.98
CA GLU A 235 -9.41 -3.27 -14.53
C GLU A 235 -8.50 -3.39 -15.77
N PRO A 236 -8.47 -2.47 -16.74
CA PRO A 236 -7.54 -2.54 -17.86
C PRO A 236 -6.05 -2.52 -17.47
N PHE A 237 -5.72 -1.93 -16.32
CA PHE A 237 -4.34 -1.64 -15.92
C PHE A 237 -3.77 -2.61 -14.89
N ASP A 238 -4.55 -3.46 -14.22
CA ASP A 238 -4.01 -4.45 -13.29
C ASP A 238 -3.99 -5.87 -13.87
N THR A 239 -3.29 -6.76 -13.17
CA THR A 239 -3.24 -8.20 -13.48
C THR A 239 -4.30 -9.01 -12.72
N VAL A 240 -5.14 -8.34 -11.92
CA VAL A 240 -6.14 -8.95 -11.04
C VAL A 240 -7.51 -8.84 -11.67
N LYS A 241 -7.85 -9.80 -12.55
CA LYS A 241 -9.13 -9.80 -13.27
C LYS A 241 -10.25 -10.39 -12.41
N GLY A 242 -11.46 -9.86 -12.61
CA GLY A 242 -12.70 -10.37 -12.01
C GLY A 242 -13.04 -9.80 -10.62
N SER A 243 -14.14 -10.30 -10.06
CA SER A 243 -14.62 -9.96 -8.72
C SER A 243 -13.80 -10.64 -7.62
N VAL A 244 -13.98 -10.20 -6.36
CA VAL A 244 -13.38 -10.83 -5.17
C VAL A 244 -13.63 -12.35 -5.15
N ALA A 245 -14.84 -12.78 -5.54
CA ALA A 245 -15.24 -14.20 -5.58
C ALA A 245 -14.71 -14.98 -6.80
N ASN A 246 -14.40 -14.31 -7.92
CA ASN A 246 -13.96 -14.92 -9.19
C ASN A 246 -12.53 -14.50 -9.54
N TYR A 247 -11.67 -14.54 -8.53
CA TYR A 247 -10.28 -14.13 -8.56
C TYR A 247 -9.49 -14.92 -9.61
N LYS A 248 -9.16 -14.30 -10.75
CA LYS A 248 -8.23 -14.88 -11.74
C LYS A 248 -6.91 -14.13 -11.65
N ARG A 249 -5.96 -14.69 -10.88
CA ARG A 249 -4.55 -14.25 -10.86
C ARG A 249 -3.92 -14.58 -12.20
N VAL A 250 -4.06 -13.70 -13.18
CA VAL A 250 -3.32 -13.79 -14.44
C VAL A 250 -1.99 -13.06 -14.26
N GLY A 251 -1.18 -13.58 -13.33
CA GLY A 251 0.25 -13.34 -13.25
C GLY A 251 0.73 -12.06 -12.54
N HIS A 252 1.56 -12.23 -11.51
CA HIS A 252 2.36 -11.17 -10.87
C HIS A 252 3.70 -10.99 -11.61
N TYR A 253 3.65 -10.84 -12.93
CA TYR A 253 4.86 -10.70 -13.76
C TYR A 253 5.17 -9.22 -14.04
N PRO A 254 6.44 -8.90 -14.36
CA PRO A 254 6.84 -7.57 -14.80
C PRO A 254 6.10 -7.08 -16.05
N SER A 255 5.70 -5.81 -16.08
CA SER A 255 4.99 -5.19 -17.18
C SER A 255 5.21 -3.69 -17.16
N ARG A 256 5.27 -3.07 -18.34
CA ARG A 256 5.23 -1.60 -18.46
C ARG A 256 3.81 -1.07 -18.59
N GLU A 257 2.86 -1.91 -18.99
CA GLU A 257 1.48 -1.49 -19.27
C GLU A 257 0.56 -1.59 -18.05
N HIS A 258 1.04 -2.17 -16.94
CA HIS A 258 0.24 -2.39 -15.74
C HIS A 258 0.56 -1.41 -14.60
N SER A 259 -0.34 -1.36 -13.62
CA SER A 259 -0.23 -0.63 -12.37
C SER A 259 -0.71 -1.49 -11.20
N ILE A 260 -0.17 -1.20 -10.02
CA ILE A 260 -0.72 -1.63 -8.73
C ILE A 260 -2.08 -0.94 -8.55
N GLU A 261 -3.12 -1.69 -8.17
CA GLU A 261 -4.51 -1.18 -8.07
C GLU A 261 -4.63 -0.17 -6.93
N GLU A 262 -3.89 -0.41 -5.86
CA GLU A 262 -4.16 0.19 -4.59
C GLU A 262 -3.84 1.69 -4.56
N LEU A 263 -2.72 2.10 -5.17
CA LEU A 263 -2.32 3.51 -5.22
C LEU A 263 -3.26 4.38 -6.09
N PRO A 264 -3.59 4.05 -7.36
CA PRO A 264 -4.57 4.79 -8.15
C PRO A 264 -5.94 4.91 -7.48
N ILE A 265 -6.43 3.85 -6.81
CA ILE A 265 -7.71 3.87 -6.09
C ILE A 265 -7.63 4.79 -4.86
N ALA A 266 -6.56 4.75 -4.08
CA ALA A 266 -6.36 5.66 -2.95
C ALA A 266 -6.39 7.12 -3.41
N LEU A 267 -5.68 7.44 -4.51
CA LEU A 267 -5.67 8.77 -5.12
C LEU A 267 -7.05 9.18 -5.66
N ALA A 268 -7.83 8.24 -6.22
CA ALA A 268 -9.21 8.50 -6.66
C ALA A 268 -10.11 8.90 -5.49
N TYR A 269 -10.03 8.20 -4.36
CA TYR A 269 -10.79 8.56 -3.16
C TYR A 269 -10.34 9.90 -2.55
N LEU A 270 -9.05 10.22 -2.62
CA LEU A 270 -8.55 11.54 -2.25
C LEU A 270 -9.17 12.65 -3.12
N VAL A 271 -9.30 12.43 -4.43
CA VAL A 271 -9.96 13.36 -5.37
C VAL A 271 -11.46 13.50 -5.09
N ILE A 272 -12.18 12.38 -4.89
CA ILE A 272 -13.61 12.38 -4.58
C ILE A 272 -13.89 13.17 -3.30
N ALA A 273 -13.06 12.95 -2.28
CA ALA A 273 -13.14 13.62 -1.00
C ALA A 273 -12.61 15.05 -1.00
N ARG A 274 -12.02 15.53 -2.11
CA ARG A 274 -11.38 16.84 -2.23
C ARG A 274 -10.35 17.09 -1.12
N GLY A 275 -9.52 16.09 -0.85
CA GLY A 275 -8.49 16.14 0.18
C GLY A 275 -9.00 15.95 1.62
N ALA A 276 -10.30 15.79 1.86
CA ALA A 276 -10.82 15.52 3.20
C ALA A 276 -10.51 14.08 3.63
N PHE A 277 -9.64 13.93 4.65
CA PHE A 277 -9.14 12.63 5.10
C PHE A 277 -10.25 11.60 5.42
N ARG A 278 -11.19 11.93 6.32
CA ARG A 278 -12.21 10.98 6.80
C ARG A 278 -13.08 10.38 5.68
N PRO A 279 -13.69 11.16 4.78
CA PRO A 279 -14.45 10.57 3.67
C PRO A 279 -13.58 9.81 2.67
N ALA A 280 -12.32 10.25 2.44
CA ALA A 280 -11.40 9.53 1.55
C ALA A 280 -11.07 8.14 2.10
N VAL A 281 -10.63 8.06 3.35
CA VAL A 281 -10.17 6.80 3.97
C VAL A 281 -11.32 5.82 4.19
N LEU A 282 -12.52 6.30 4.53
CA LEU A 282 -13.70 5.45 4.63
C LEU A 282 -14.18 4.97 3.26
N GLY A 283 -14.07 5.79 2.23
CA GLY A 283 -14.36 5.37 0.85
C GLY A 283 -13.41 4.25 0.41
N ALA A 284 -12.11 4.44 0.65
CA ALA A 284 -11.08 3.45 0.38
C ALA A 284 -11.31 2.13 1.14
N ALA A 285 -11.61 2.17 2.44
CA ALA A 285 -11.88 0.95 3.21
C ALA A 285 -13.13 0.21 2.69
N ASN A 286 -14.20 0.95 2.33
CA ASN A 286 -15.41 0.35 1.77
C ASN A 286 -15.31 -0.09 0.30
N TYR A 287 -14.21 0.22 -0.39
CA TYR A 287 -13.94 -0.34 -1.72
C TYR A 287 -13.75 -1.87 -1.66
N GLY A 288 -13.26 -2.37 -0.52
CA GLY A 288 -12.95 -3.78 -0.32
C GLY A 288 -11.65 -4.18 -1.04
N ARG A 289 -11.53 -5.47 -1.38
CA ARG A 289 -10.30 -6.05 -1.99
C ARG A 289 -9.10 -5.88 -1.05
N ASP A 290 -8.01 -5.25 -1.47
CA ASP A 290 -6.82 -5.00 -0.64
C ASP A 290 -7.01 -3.76 0.25
N ALA A 291 -8.10 -3.75 1.01
CA ALA A 291 -8.66 -2.52 1.59
C ALA A 291 -7.76 -1.86 2.65
N ASP A 292 -6.98 -2.63 3.42
CA ASP A 292 -5.99 -2.13 4.37
C ASP A 292 -4.89 -1.34 3.66
N SER A 293 -4.32 -1.88 2.58
CA SER A 293 -3.34 -1.16 1.77
C SER A 293 -3.91 0.05 1.03
N ILE A 294 -5.11 -0.06 0.45
CA ILE A 294 -5.76 1.07 -0.23
C ILE A 294 -6.03 2.21 0.75
N ALA A 295 -6.65 1.91 1.89
CA ALA A 295 -6.98 2.92 2.89
C ALA A 295 -5.73 3.43 3.60
N GLY A 296 -4.71 2.59 3.83
CA GLY A 296 -3.43 2.98 4.41
C GLY A 296 -2.62 3.95 3.55
N MET A 297 -2.84 3.95 2.23
CA MET A 297 -2.21 4.87 1.28
C MET A 297 -2.95 6.21 1.07
N VAL A 298 -4.15 6.38 1.65
CA VAL A 298 -4.89 7.66 1.66
C VAL A 298 -4.32 8.64 2.69
#